data_AF-A0A0W0FUE7-F1
#
_entry.id   AF-A0A0W0FUE7-F1
#
_cell.length_a   1.000
_cell.length_b   1.000
_cell.length_c   1.000
_cell.angle_alpha   90.00
_cell.angle_beta   90.00
_cell.angle_gamma   90.00
#
_symmetry.space_group_name_H-M   'P 1'
#
loop_
_entity.id
_entity.type
_entity.pdbx_description
1 polymer ?
#
loop_
_entity_poly.entity_id
_entity_poly.type
_entity_poly.pdbx_seq_one_letter_code
_entity_poly.pdbx_strand_id
1 'polypeptide(L)'
;MSDDDKARYQALRKALLEALPKKRQLDKKLAQLEVQIYNLEGTYLTETAAHSGGNIIQGFENYLKNQATARRRYDAAEHDRLFSSSSLTMQKSLSLMAEEEGTANDDYSKQSTPGVATVIVPPAKGQELTTAQQNKLARDKEYQRKRRASQRRSVDTGSDDDGAATSISVSSSSRRATKRQRMADDD
;
A
#
# COMPACT_ATOMS: atom_id res chain seq x y z
N MET A 1 -43.60 26.78 -25.28
CA MET A 1 -42.34 27.44 -24.88
C MET A 1 -42.30 28.78 -25.54
N SER A 2 -42.15 29.85 -24.75
CA SER A 2 -41.92 31.20 -25.30
C SER A 2 -40.62 31.22 -26.11
N ASP A 3 -40.50 32.09 -27.10
CA ASP A 3 -39.25 32.24 -27.84
C ASP A 3 -38.11 32.74 -26.94
N ASP A 4 -38.46 33.48 -25.88
CA ASP A 4 -37.52 33.85 -24.81
C ASP A 4 -36.98 32.63 -24.05
N ASP A 5 -37.82 31.62 -23.80
CA ASP A 5 -37.40 30.38 -23.12
C ASP A 5 -36.40 29.60 -23.99
N LYS A 6 -36.66 29.56 -25.31
CA LYS A 6 -35.76 28.90 -26.28
C LYS A 6 -34.42 29.62 -26.36
N ALA A 7 -34.43 30.95 -26.43
CA ALA A 7 -33.21 31.76 -26.45
C ALA A 7 -32.39 31.58 -25.18
N ARG A 8 -33.04 31.60 -24.01
CA ARG A 8 -32.41 31.34 -22.72
C ARG A 8 -31.82 29.94 -22.65
N TYR A 9 -32.55 28.92 -23.09
CA TYR A 9 -32.05 27.54 -23.15
C TYR A 9 -30.80 27.41 -24.02
N GLN A 10 -30.81 28.00 -25.22
CA GLN A 10 -29.65 27.98 -26.13
C GLN A 10 -28.43 28.67 -25.50
N ALA A 11 -28.64 29.82 -24.84
CA ALA A 11 -27.57 30.52 -24.13
C ALA A 11 -26.97 29.68 -22.99
N LEU A 12 -27.80 29.07 -22.15
CA LEU A 12 -27.35 28.17 -21.08
C LEU A 12 -26.60 26.95 -21.63
N ARG A 13 -27.12 26.34 -22.71
CA ARG A 13 -26.47 25.20 -23.37
C ARG A 13 -25.07 25.58 -23.88
N LYS A 14 -24.93 26.75 -24.51
CA LYS A 14 -23.64 27.25 -24.98
C LYS A 14 -22.67 27.50 -23.82
N ALA A 15 -23.14 28.14 -22.74
CA ALA A 15 -22.32 28.39 -21.55
C ALA A 15 -21.84 27.08 -20.90
N LEU A 16 -22.70 26.06 -20.84
CA LEU A 16 -22.34 24.74 -20.30
C LEU A 16 -21.27 24.07 -21.16
N LEU A 17 -21.44 24.08 -22.49
CA LEU A 17 -20.47 23.52 -23.43
C LEU A 17 -19.09 24.17 -23.33
N GLU A 18 -19.03 25.46 -22.99
CA GLU A 18 -17.77 26.17 -22.74
C GLU A 18 -17.19 25.88 -21.34
N ALA A 19 -18.04 25.73 -20.33
CA ALA A 19 -17.62 25.48 -18.95
C ALA A 19 -17.04 24.08 -18.75
N LEU A 20 -17.57 23.06 -19.42
CA LEU A 20 -17.10 21.67 -19.30
C LEU A 20 -15.60 21.46 -19.63
N PRO A 21 -15.07 21.90 -20.79
CA PRO A 21 -13.65 21.75 -21.11
C PRO A 21 -12.77 22.59 -20.18
N LYS A 22 -13.22 23.80 -19.80
CA LYS A 22 -12.52 24.63 -18.82
C LYS A 22 -12.39 23.92 -17.48
N LYS A 23 -13.48 23.33 -16.97
CA LYS A 23 -13.45 22.52 -15.74
C LYS A 23 -12.43 21.39 -15.86
N ARG A 24 -12.49 20.59 -16.94
CA ARG A 24 -11.54 19.49 -17.17
C ARG A 24 -10.09 19.96 -17.19
N GLN A 25 -9.81 21.10 -17.79
CA GLN A 25 -8.46 21.68 -17.83
C GLN A 25 -8.00 22.12 -16.44
N LEU A 26 -8.89 22.74 -15.64
CA LEU A 26 -8.58 23.12 -14.27
C LEU A 26 -8.35 21.90 -13.38
N ASP A 27 -9.18 20.87 -13.50
CA ASP A 27 -9.03 19.61 -12.75
C ASP A 27 -7.66 18.95 -13.07
N LYS A 28 -7.25 18.93 -14.34
CA LYS A 28 -5.92 18.41 -14.74
C LYS A 28 -4.78 19.25 -14.16
N LYS A 29 -4.87 20.58 -14.23
CA LYS A 29 -3.86 21.48 -13.65
C LYS A 29 -3.76 21.32 -12.14
N LEU A 30 -4.89 21.17 -11.45
CA LEU A 30 -4.93 20.93 -10.02
C LEU A 30 -4.19 19.63 -9.68
N ALA A 31 -4.49 18.53 -10.38
CA ALA A 31 -3.81 17.26 -10.16
C ALA A 31 -2.28 17.37 -10.36
N GLN A 32 -1.85 18.06 -11.41
CA GLN A 32 -0.42 18.30 -11.66
C GLN A 32 0.26 19.06 -10.53
N LEU A 33 -0.38 20.11 -9.99
CA LEU A 33 0.16 20.89 -8.88
C LEU A 33 0.23 20.05 -7.60
N GLU A 34 -0.78 19.24 -7.30
CA GLU A 34 -0.78 18.39 -6.11
C GLU A 34 0.34 17.34 -6.17
N VAL A 35 0.58 16.73 -7.33
CA VAL A 35 1.71 15.81 -7.51
C VAL A 35 3.05 16.53 -7.40
N GLN A 36 3.15 17.74 -7.97
CA GLN A 36 4.36 18.55 -7.84
C GLN A 36 4.67 18.88 -6.38
N ILE A 37 3.66 19.28 -5.60
CA ILE A 37 3.80 19.56 -4.16
C ILE A 37 4.32 18.32 -3.44
N TYR A 38 3.72 17.15 -3.68
CA TYR A 38 4.14 15.89 -3.07
C TYR A 38 5.60 15.54 -3.35
N ASN A 39 6.04 15.72 -4.59
CA ASN A 39 7.43 15.45 -5.00
C ASN A 39 8.42 16.43 -4.37
N LEU A 40 8.06 17.72 -4.35
CA LEU A 40 8.87 18.77 -3.73
C LEU A 40 9.00 18.55 -2.22
N GLU A 41 7.91 18.21 -1.54
CA GLU A 41 7.94 17.87 -0.12
C GLU A 41 8.88 16.70 0.16
N GLY A 42 8.79 15.62 -0.64
CA GLY A 42 9.67 14.46 -0.47
C GLY A 42 11.15 14.84 -0.59
N THR A 43 11.47 15.63 -1.61
CA THR A 43 12.84 16.13 -1.83
C THR A 43 13.29 17.03 -0.68
N TYR A 44 12.46 17.99 -0.27
CA TYR A 44 12.77 18.93 0.81
C TYR A 44 12.99 18.22 2.15
N LEU A 45 12.12 17.28 2.53
CA LEU A 45 12.23 16.57 3.81
C LEU A 45 13.44 15.64 3.84
N THR A 46 13.71 14.92 2.76
CA THR A 46 14.88 14.03 2.66
C THR A 46 16.20 14.82 2.67
N GLU A 47 16.25 15.94 1.95
CA GLU A 47 17.42 16.81 1.90
C GLU A 47 17.66 17.49 3.25
N THR A 48 16.64 18.12 3.84
CA THR A 48 16.80 18.83 5.11
C THR A 48 17.12 17.91 6.28
N ALA A 49 16.58 16.69 6.29
CA ALA A 49 16.93 15.69 7.29
C ALA A 49 18.41 15.27 7.22
N ALA A 50 19.03 15.29 6.02
CA ALA A 50 20.45 15.02 5.87
C ALA A 50 21.34 16.14 6.43
N HIS A 51 20.85 17.39 6.43
CA HIS A 51 21.66 18.57 6.73
C HIS A 51 21.65 19.01 8.21
N SER A 52 21.03 18.26 9.13
CA SER A 52 21.00 18.50 10.60
C SER A 52 20.54 19.88 11.09
N GLY A 53 20.29 20.83 10.19
CA GLY A 53 19.97 22.23 10.47
C GLY A 53 18.49 22.52 10.71
N GLY A 54 17.63 21.50 10.70
CA GLY A 54 16.19 21.67 10.90
C GLY A 54 15.41 21.99 9.63
N ASN A 55 14.08 21.97 9.74
CA ASN A 55 13.15 22.24 8.65
C ASN A 55 11.82 22.82 9.18
N ILE A 56 10.93 23.25 8.28
CA ILE A 56 9.65 23.87 8.67
C ILE A 56 8.73 22.95 9.49
N ILE A 57 8.92 21.63 9.42
CA ILE A 57 8.11 20.64 10.15
C ILE A 57 8.63 20.44 11.58
N GLN A 58 9.96 20.34 11.74
CA GLN A 58 10.61 19.98 13.00
C GLN A 58 11.21 21.20 13.74
N GLY A 59 11.25 22.36 13.10
CA GLY A 59 11.87 23.58 13.60
C GLY A 59 13.37 23.69 13.29
N PHE A 60 13.93 24.88 13.55
CA PHE A 60 15.32 25.25 13.24
C PHE A 60 16.21 25.34 14.50
N GLU A 61 15.76 24.84 15.65
CA GLU A 61 16.48 24.88 16.93
C GLU A 61 17.89 24.26 16.86
N ASN A 62 18.09 23.30 15.95
CA ASN A 62 19.36 22.61 15.76
C ASN A 62 20.30 23.34 14.78
N TYR A 63 19.81 24.35 14.06
CA TYR A 63 20.58 25.12 13.09
C TYR A 63 21.81 25.77 13.72
N LEU A 64 21.67 26.35 14.93
CA LEU A 64 22.78 27.01 15.63
C LEU A 64 23.69 26.02 16.38
N LYS A 65 23.17 24.84 16.75
CA LYS A 65 23.88 23.90 17.62
C LYS A 65 24.88 23.03 16.85
N ASN A 66 24.86 23.10 15.51
CA ASN A 66 25.73 22.37 14.58
C ASN A 66 25.90 20.89 14.97
N GLN A 67 24.87 20.31 15.59
CA GLN A 67 24.91 18.93 16.01
C GLN A 67 24.67 18.09 14.78
N ALA A 68 25.73 17.45 14.28
CA ALA A 68 25.64 16.40 13.29
C ALA A 68 24.91 15.20 13.91
N THR A 69 23.59 15.32 14.08
CA THR A 69 22.76 14.20 14.50
C THR A 69 22.85 13.15 13.39
N ALA A 70 23.20 11.94 13.81
CA ALA A 70 23.68 10.86 12.95
C ALA A 70 22.82 10.72 11.69
N ARG A 71 23.51 10.65 10.55
CA ARG A 71 23.01 10.46 9.17
C ARG A 71 22.12 9.22 9.01
N ARG A 72 20.97 9.19 9.67
CA ARG A 72 19.94 8.20 9.39
C ARG A 72 19.17 8.68 8.17
N ARG A 73 19.14 7.83 7.14
CA ARG A 73 18.25 8.00 5.99
C ARG A 73 16.85 8.29 6.55
N TYR A 74 16.36 9.50 6.30
CA TYR A 74 15.02 9.89 6.65
C TYR A 74 14.14 9.59 5.45
N ASP A 75 13.27 8.60 5.59
CA ASP A 75 12.18 8.42 4.63
C ASP A 75 11.05 9.36 5.05
N ALA A 76 10.69 10.28 4.17
CA ALA A 76 9.64 11.25 4.41
C ALA A 76 8.32 10.55 4.73
N ALA A 77 7.92 10.56 5.99
CA ALA A 77 6.70 9.92 6.45
C ALA A 77 5.48 10.73 6.02
N GLU A 78 4.34 10.06 5.83
CA GLU A 78 3.11 10.70 5.34
C GLU A 78 2.63 11.84 6.26
N HIS A 79 2.80 11.70 7.57
CA HIS A 79 2.38 12.71 8.54
C HIS A 79 3.22 13.99 8.51
N ASP A 80 4.43 13.95 7.95
CA ASP A 80 5.30 15.13 7.81
C ASP A 80 5.00 15.95 6.55
N ARG A 81 4.15 15.41 5.66
CA ARG A 81 3.76 16.02 4.38
C ARG A 81 2.59 16.97 4.56
N LEU A 82 2.82 18.03 5.33
CA LEU A 82 1.75 18.95 5.74
C LEU A 82 1.06 19.63 4.55
N PHE A 83 1.79 19.99 3.51
CA PHE A 83 1.21 20.65 2.33
C PHE A 83 0.38 19.66 1.50
N SER A 84 0.86 18.43 1.31
CA SER A 84 0.05 17.39 0.65
C SER A 84 -1.20 17.04 1.46
N SER A 85 -1.08 16.94 2.79
CA SER A 85 -2.19 16.62 3.69
C SER A 85 -3.25 17.72 3.76
N SER A 86 -2.91 18.95 3.33
CA SER A 86 -3.85 20.08 3.29
C SER A 86 -4.91 19.95 2.18
N SER A 87 -4.70 19.05 1.21
CA SER A 87 -5.66 18.79 0.14
C SER A 87 -6.30 17.40 0.26
N LEU A 88 -7.63 17.37 0.32
CA LEU A 88 -8.41 16.13 0.32
C LEU A 88 -8.36 15.40 -1.03
N THR A 89 -8.02 16.09 -2.13
CA THR A 89 -7.96 15.53 -3.47
C THR A 89 -6.60 14.95 -3.84
N MET A 90 -5.57 15.17 -3.01
CA MET A 90 -4.18 14.77 -3.27
C MET A 90 -4.05 13.28 -3.66
N GLN A 91 -4.63 12.36 -2.88
CA GLN A 91 -4.52 10.92 -3.12
C GLN A 91 -5.14 10.50 -4.46
N LYS A 92 -6.23 11.17 -4.84
CA LYS A 92 -6.88 10.97 -6.13
C LYS A 92 -6.00 11.48 -7.27
N SER A 93 -5.34 12.62 -7.08
CA SER A 93 -4.45 13.20 -8.08
C SER A 93 -3.19 12.38 -8.31
N LEU A 94 -2.61 11.79 -7.26
CA LEU A 94 -1.52 10.82 -7.39
C LEU A 94 -1.94 9.60 -8.22
N SER A 95 -3.14 9.06 -7.95
CA SER A 95 -3.68 7.92 -8.69
C SER A 95 -3.93 8.26 -10.17
N LEU A 96 -4.51 9.43 -10.44
CA LEU A 96 -4.79 9.90 -11.80
C LEU A 96 -3.50 10.09 -12.62
N MET A 97 -2.47 10.69 -12.02
CA MET A 97 -1.20 10.91 -12.71
C MET A 97 -0.41 9.61 -12.91
N ALA A 98 -0.50 8.66 -11.98
CA ALA A 98 0.10 7.33 -12.14
C ALA A 98 -0.55 6.53 -13.30
N GLU A 99 -1.86 6.67 -13.50
CA GLU A 99 -2.55 6.09 -14.67
C GLU A 99 -2.17 6.78 -15.99
N GLU A 100 -1.92 8.10 -16.00
CA GLU A 100 -1.44 8.82 -17.19
C GLU A 100 -0.02 8.38 -17.61
N GLU A 101 0.90 8.12 -16.68
CA GLU A 101 2.25 7.62 -17.01
C GLU A 101 2.28 6.14 -17.43
N GLY A 102 1.32 5.34 -16.96
CA GLY A 102 1.22 3.91 -17.28
C GLY A 102 0.57 3.58 -18.63
N THR A 103 0.02 4.57 -19.34
CA THR A 103 -0.81 4.37 -20.55
C THR A 103 -0.17 4.87 -21.85
N ALA A 104 1.16 5.00 -21.90
CA ALA A 104 1.90 5.31 -23.13
C ALA A 104 1.99 4.15 -24.15
N ASN A 105 1.22 3.06 -23.98
CA ASN A 105 1.29 1.86 -24.81
C ASN A 105 -0.06 1.16 -25.05
N ASP A 106 -1.17 1.89 -25.14
CA ASP A 106 -2.37 1.30 -25.74
C ASP A 106 -3.14 2.30 -26.61
N ASP A 107 -2.98 2.10 -27.91
CA ASP A 107 -3.82 2.65 -28.97
C ASP A 107 -5.23 2.06 -28.81
N TYR A 108 -6.10 2.73 -28.06
CA TYR A 108 -7.55 2.52 -28.13
C TYR A 108 -8.28 3.84 -28.22
N SER A 109 -8.31 4.34 -29.44
CA SER A 109 -9.36 5.23 -29.92
C SER A 109 -10.73 4.54 -29.79
N LYS A 110 -11.51 4.88 -28.74
CA LYS A 110 -12.97 5.13 -28.80
C LYS A 110 -13.63 5.36 -27.43
N GLN A 111 -14.41 6.45 -27.42
CA GLN A 111 -15.65 6.67 -26.67
C GLN A 111 -15.60 7.29 -25.26
N SER A 112 -15.67 8.61 -25.30
CA SER A 112 -16.46 9.43 -24.39
C SER A 112 -17.91 8.94 -24.27
N THR A 113 -18.33 8.47 -23.09
CA THR A 113 -19.70 8.66 -22.56
C THR A 113 -19.68 8.68 -21.02
N PRO A 114 -20.24 9.71 -20.36
CA PRO A 114 -20.41 9.74 -18.90
C PRO A 114 -21.83 9.27 -18.55
N GLY A 115 -21.95 8.21 -17.75
CA GLY A 115 -23.23 7.83 -17.14
C GLY A 115 -23.42 6.31 -17.02
N VAL A 116 -23.91 5.90 -15.85
CA VAL A 116 -24.20 4.52 -15.40
C VAL A 116 -23.02 3.80 -14.75
N ALA A 117 -23.04 3.82 -13.41
CA ALA A 117 -22.19 3.01 -12.55
C ALA A 117 -22.61 1.53 -12.64
N THR A 118 -22.01 0.79 -13.56
CA THR A 118 -21.92 -0.67 -13.46
C THR A 118 -20.55 -1.02 -12.91
N VAL A 119 -20.53 -1.64 -11.73
CA VAL A 119 -19.32 -2.16 -11.09
C VAL A 119 -18.79 -3.30 -11.95
N ILE A 120 -17.82 -3.01 -12.81
CA ILE A 120 -17.04 -4.02 -13.52
C ILE A 120 -15.94 -4.45 -12.55
N VAL A 121 -16.14 -5.62 -11.92
CA VAL A 121 -15.12 -6.26 -11.07
C VAL A 121 -14.00 -6.77 -11.99
N PRO A 122 -12.73 -6.37 -11.81
CA PRO A 122 -11.61 -6.95 -12.54
C PRO A 122 -11.46 -8.44 -12.16
N PRO A 123 -11.15 -9.34 -13.10
CA PRO A 123 -10.85 -10.72 -12.78
C PRO A 123 -9.64 -10.79 -11.83
N ALA A 124 -9.77 -11.57 -10.75
CA ALA A 124 -8.75 -11.72 -9.72
C ALA A 124 -7.43 -12.21 -10.34
N LYS A 125 -6.37 -11.40 -10.26
CA LYS A 125 -5.01 -11.85 -10.56
C LYS A 125 -4.62 -12.88 -9.50
N GLY A 126 -4.44 -14.13 -9.91
CA GLY A 126 -3.80 -15.14 -9.06
C GLY A 126 -2.44 -14.60 -8.63
N GLN A 127 -2.20 -14.52 -7.32
CA GLN A 127 -0.87 -14.21 -6.80
C GLN A 127 0.04 -15.39 -7.10
N GLU A 128 0.72 -15.35 -8.24
CA GLU A 128 1.88 -16.18 -8.52
C GLU A 128 2.92 -15.93 -7.42
N LEU A 129 3.10 -16.90 -6.53
CA LEU A 129 4.08 -16.82 -5.45
C LEU A 129 5.47 -16.63 -6.06
N THR A 130 6.17 -15.58 -5.63
CA THR A 130 7.55 -15.32 -6.03
C THR A 130 8.44 -16.56 -5.79
N THR A 131 9.47 -16.75 -6.61
CA THR A 131 10.38 -17.91 -6.53
C THR A 131 10.98 -18.09 -5.11
N ALA A 132 11.19 -16.98 -4.40
CA ALA A 132 11.64 -16.99 -3.01
C ALA A 132 10.60 -17.57 -2.03
N GLN A 133 9.31 -17.30 -2.23
CA GLN A 133 8.23 -17.84 -1.41
C GLN A 133 8.01 -19.33 -1.67
N GLN A 134 8.11 -19.78 -2.93
CA GLN A 134 8.03 -21.20 -3.28
C GLN A 134 9.16 -22.03 -2.63
N ASN A 135 10.38 -21.50 -2.63
CA ASN A 135 11.53 -22.13 -1.98
C ASN A 135 11.38 -22.23 -0.46
N LYS A 136 10.75 -21.24 0.18
CA LYS A 136 10.44 -21.29 1.62
C LYS A 136 9.41 -22.38 1.94
N LEU A 137 8.34 -22.49 1.14
CA LEU A 137 7.32 -23.52 1.28
C LEU A 137 7.88 -24.94 1.05
N ALA A 138 8.76 -25.12 0.06
CA ALA A 138 9.43 -26.39 -0.19
C ALA A 138 10.30 -26.83 0.99
N ARG A 139 11.11 -25.90 1.52
CA ARG A 139 11.98 -26.16 2.68
C ARG A 139 11.19 -26.52 3.93
N ASP A 140 10.07 -25.86 4.16
CA ASP A 140 9.20 -26.12 5.33
C ASP A 140 8.50 -27.49 5.22
N LYS A 141 8.06 -27.85 4.01
CA LYS A 141 7.46 -29.17 3.72
C LYS A 141 8.47 -30.31 3.91
N GLU A 142 9.73 -30.09 3.54
CA GLU A 142 10.81 -31.04 3.78
C GLU A 142 11.14 -31.20 5.27
N TYR A 143 11.17 -30.09 6.02
CA TYR A 143 11.39 -30.12 7.46
C TYR A 143 10.31 -30.94 8.19
N GLN A 144 9.05 -30.77 7.80
CA GLN A 144 7.95 -31.56 8.35
C GLN A 144 8.03 -33.04 7.98
N ARG A 145 8.44 -33.36 6.74
CA ARG A 145 8.65 -34.76 6.30
C ARG A 145 9.75 -35.43 7.12
N LYS A 146 10.89 -34.74 7.31
CA LYS A 146 12.03 -35.24 8.07
C LYS A 146 11.68 -35.44 9.55
N ARG A 147 10.89 -34.53 10.13
CA ARG A 147 10.39 -34.65 11.52
C ARG A 147 9.46 -35.86 11.70
N ARG A 148 8.58 -36.15 10.72
CA ARG A 148 7.72 -37.34 10.75
C ARG A 148 8.53 -38.63 10.60
N ALA A 149 9.53 -38.64 9.73
CA ALA A 149 10.40 -39.81 9.55
C ALA A 149 11.25 -40.11 10.79
N SER A 150 11.77 -39.09 11.48
CA SER A 150 12.52 -39.27 12.73
C SER A 150 11.63 -39.76 13.88
N GLN A 151 10.38 -39.30 13.97
CA GLN A 151 9.40 -39.82 14.93
C GLN A 151 9.00 -41.27 14.68
N ARG A 152 9.03 -41.73 13.42
CA ARG A 152 8.77 -43.15 13.09
C ARG A 152 9.98 -44.05 13.35
N ARG A 153 11.20 -43.53 13.21
CA ARG A 153 12.43 -44.25 13.57
C ARG A 153 12.62 -44.39 15.08
N SER A 154 12.02 -43.54 15.91
CA SER A 154 12.09 -43.67 17.37
C SER A 154 11.06 -44.64 17.97
N VAL A 155 10.20 -45.26 17.15
CA VAL A 155 9.16 -46.22 17.59
C VAL A 155 9.56 -47.67 17.27
N ASP A 156 10.64 -47.90 16.51
CA ASP A 156 11.05 -49.22 15.99
C ASP A 156 12.35 -49.76 16.61
N THR A 157 12.86 -49.15 17.68
CA THR A 157 13.97 -49.70 18.46
C THR A 157 13.59 -49.71 19.93
N GLY A 158 12.76 -50.68 20.30
CA GLY A 158 12.30 -50.88 21.66
C GLY A 158 12.05 -52.35 21.95
N SER A 159 13.14 -53.11 22.19
CA SER A 159 13.17 -54.21 23.15
C SER A 159 14.64 -54.58 23.39
N ASP A 160 15.19 -54.17 24.53
CA ASP A 160 15.76 -55.07 25.55
C ASP A 160 16.81 -54.36 26.43
N ASP A 161 16.47 -54.33 27.71
CA ASP A 161 17.33 -54.52 28.88
C ASP A 161 18.17 -53.37 29.47
N ASP A 162 18.32 -53.51 30.79
CA ASP A 162 18.71 -52.62 31.87
C ASP A 162 19.98 -51.76 31.73
N GLY A 163 20.01 -50.66 32.50
CA GLY A 163 21.27 -50.13 33.02
C GLY A 163 21.41 -48.60 33.06
N ALA A 164 21.21 -48.05 34.26
CA ALA A 164 21.80 -46.83 34.82
C ALA A 164 22.63 -45.89 33.92
N ALA A 165 22.25 -44.60 33.88
CA ALA A 165 23.05 -43.48 34.39
C ALA A 165 22.68 -42.14 33.70
N THR A 166 22.25 -41.20 34.53
CA THR A 166 22.80 -39.84 34.61
C THR A 166 22.58 -38.86 33.45
N SER A 167 21.98 -37.72 33.85
CA SER A 167 22.29 -36.33 33.49
C SER A 167 21.36 -35.52 32.57
N ILE A 168 20.75 -34.53 33.24
CA ILE A 168 20.86 -33.09 32.95
C ILE A 168 19.93 -32.50 31.88
N SER A 169 18.87 -31.85 32.40
CA SER A 169 18.39 -30.50 32.05
C SER A 169 17.69 -30.35 30.68
N VAL A 170 16.83 -29.38 30.39
CA VAL A 170 16.36 -28.14 31.02
C VAL A 170 14.96 -27.89 30.47
N SER A 171 14.13 -27.26 31.28
CA SER A 171 12.83 -26.69 30.95
C SER A 171 12.81 -25.81 29.68
N SER A 172 11.76 -25.91 28.86
CA SER A 172 11.05 -24.71 28.41
C SER A 172 9.60 -25.01 27.99
N SER A 173 8.71 -24.29 28.64
CA SER A 173 7.27 -24.25 28.41
C SER A 173 6.93 -23.56 27.09
N SER A 174 5.98 -24.10 26.32
CA SER A 174 5.34 -23.43 25.18
C SER A 174 3.97 -24.03 24.85
N ARG A 175 2.97 -23.58 25.63
CA ARG A 175 1.55 -23.31 25.30
C ARG A 175 0.90 -24.09 24.14
N ARG A 176 -0.02 -24.98 24.53
CA ARG A 176 -1.00 -25.71 23.70
C ARG A 176 -2.14 -24.78 23.25
N ALA A 177 -2.34 -24.62 21.94
CA ALA A 177 -3.56 -24.00 21.39
C ALA A 177 -4.68 -25.05 21.33
N THR A 178 -5.73 -24.86 22.13
CA THR A 178 -6.94 -25.70 22.08
C THR A 178 -7.94 -25.12 21.07
N LYS A 179 -8.10 -25.83 19.96
CA LYS A 179 -9.18 -25.65 18.98
C LYS A 179 -10.51 -26.01 19.68
N ARG A 180 -11.40 -25.03 19.90
CA ARG A 180 -12.80 -25.28 20.27
C ARG A 180 -13.69 -25.09 19.04
N GLN A 181 -14.25 -26.20 18.61
CA GLN A 181 -15.42 -26.34 17.74
C GLN A 181 -16.63 -25.78 18.49
N ARG A 182 -17.42 -24.89 17.87
CA ARG A 182 -18.76 -24.53 18.33
C ARG A 182 -19.76 -25.02 17.29
N MET A 183 -20.74 -25.76 17.82
CA MET A 183 -21.87 -26.39 17.15
C MET A 183 -22.79 -25.35 16.52
N ALA A 184 -23.43 -25.76 15.44
CA ALA A 184 -24.67 -25.17 14.98
C ALA A 184 -25.79 -25.57 15.95
N ASP A 185 -26.62 -24.62 16.35
CA ASP A 185 -27.94 -24.88 16.93
C ASP A 185 -28.95 -24.21 15.99
N ASP A 186 -29.85 -25.04 15.45
CA ASP A 186 -31.11 -24.66 14.80
C ASP A 186 -32.10 -24.18 15.87
N ASP A 187 -32.73 -23.02 15.65
CA ASP A 187 -34.17 -22.74 15.84
C ASP A 187 -34.49 -21.32 15.33
#